data_AF-A0A1J4WUI0-F1
#
_entry.id   AF-A0A1J4WUI0-F1
#
_cell.length_a   1.000
_cell.length_b   1.000
_cell.length_c   1.000
_cell.angle_alpha   90.00
_cell.angle_beta   90.00
_cell.angle_gamma   90.00
#
_symmetry.space_group_name_H-M   'P 1'
#
loop_
_entity.id
_entity.type
_entity.pdbx_description
1 polymer ?
#
loop_
_entity_poly.entity_id
_entity_poly.type
_entity_poly.pdbx_seq_one_letter_code
_entity_poly.pdbx_strand_id
1 'polypeptide(L)'
;MAFNDFAEKLGRLGIDRDSLPEKTPEKWMFERNDIPEYLSAALSHALLGLTERRMDMPFLHITPTETLDENGVRTSTNFEQSIMSRGFDRNTSGIVFVDRNPDRNWEEAPPEHFISRPELLLEDLRRAIQSFVHHGVRTNKGILGFNGKRGSREADYLAHGQGVPLVMVGDQTGISRRRGVDGIEHYITNEGIPPDRIMGSLEIAALDMESKEDVVTLAKELAELINGYLDRTSKR
;
A
#
# COMPACT_ATOMS: atom_id res chain seq x y z
N MET A 1 20.91 -23.46 -31.72
CA MET A 1 21.38 -24.70 -31.07
C MET A 1 22.61 -24.39 -30.21
N ALA A 2 22.40 -23.83 -29.00
CA ALA A 2 23.45 -23.65 -27.99
C ALA A 2 22.90 -23.49 -26.54
N PHE A 3 21.60 -23.73 -26.31
CA PHE A 3 20.96 -23.66 -24.99
C PHE A 3 20.77 -25.06 -24.36
N ASN A 4 20.72 -26.11 -25.19
CA ASN A 4 20.54 -27.49 -24.73
C ASN A 4 21.82 -28.08 -24.12
N ASP A 5 23.01 -27.62 -24.53
CA ASP A 5 24.30 -28.05 -23.96
C ASP A 5 24.57 -27.52 -22.54
N PHE A 6 23.86 -26.47 -22.11
CA PHE A 6 24.01 -25.88 -20.78
C PHE A 6 23.19 -26.64 -19.73
N ALA A 7 21.97 -27.06 -20.10
CA ALA A 7 21.09 -27.85 -19.24
C ALA A 7 21.63 -29.28 -19.00
N GLU A 8 22.29 -29.88 -20.00
CA GLU A 8 22.87 -31.22 -19.89
C GLU A 8 24.13 -31.25 -19.00
N LYS A 9 24.85 -30.13 -18.88
CA LYS A 9 25.99 -29.98 -17.96
C LYS A 9 25.57 -29.83 -16.50
N LEU A 10 24.41 -29.22 -16.22
CA LEU A 10 23.90 -29.05 -14.85
C LEU A 10 23.39 -30.37 -14.24
N GLY A 11 22.81 -31.26 -15.06
CA GLY A 11 22.35 -32.58 -14.61
C GLY A 11 23.47 -33.53 -14.15
N ARG A 12 24.74 -33.29 -14.54
CA ARG A 12 25.88 -34.14 -14.18
C ARG A 12 26.55 -33.78 -12.85
N LEU A 13 26.17 -32.67 -12.24
CA LEU A 13 26.77 -32.18 -10.98
C LEU A 13 26.01 -32.60 -9.72
N GLY A 14 24.95 -33.41 -9.83
CA GLY A 14 24.25 -33.97 -8.67
C GLY A 14 23.58 -32.93 -7.76
N ILE A 15 23.30 -31.74 -8.29
CA ILE A 15 22.56 -30.70 -7.56
C ILE A 15 21.08 -31.03 -7.71
N ASP A 16 20.47 -31.45 -6.60
CA ASP A 16 19.05 -31.75 -6.54
C ASP A 16 18.27 -30.46 -6.80
N ARG A 17 17.26 -30.54 -7.67
CA ARG A 17 16.45 -29.38 -8.08
C ARG A 17 15.65 -28.81 -6.90
N ASP A 18 15.47 -29.64 -5.86
CA ASP A 18 14.81 -29.29 -4.60
C ASP A 18 15.79 -28.78 -3.52
N SER A 19 17.10 -28.69 -3.83
CA SER A 19 18.13 -28.17 -2.91
C SER A 19 18.54 -26.71 -3.17
N LEU A 20 17.87 -26.03 -4.09
CA LEU A 20 18.00 -24.57 -4.16
C LEU A 20 17.18 -24.00 -3.01
N PRO A 21 17.76 -23.21 -2.09
CA PRO A 21 16.95 -22.51 -1.11
C PRO A 21 15.97 -21.67 -1.92
N GLU A 22 14.67 -21.97 -1.76
CA GLU A 22 13.65 -20.99 -2.08
C GLU A 22 14.13 -19.72 -1.38
N LYS A 23 14.54 -18.71 -2.15
CA LYS A 23 14.49 -17.35 -1.65
C LYS A 23 13.00 -17.04 -1.51
N THR A 24 12.32 -17.65 -0.53
CA THR A 24 11.37 -16.89 0.25
C THR A 24 12.20 -15.72 0.76
N PRO A 25 11.94 -14.47 0.34
CA PRO A 25 12.30 -13.37 1.21
C PRO A 25 11.70 -13.78 2.55
N GLU A 26 12.50 -13.88 3.60
CA GLU A 26 11.94 -14.06 4.94
C GLU A 26 10.79 -13.04 5.02
N LYS A 27 9.54 -13.51 5.08
CA LYS A 27 8.41 -12.61 5.32
C LYS A 27 8.64 -12.16 6.75
N TRP A 28 9.40 -11.09 6.91
CA TRP A 28 9.69 -10.51 8.19
C TRP A 28 8.34 -10.08 8.75
N MET A 29 7.93 -10.78 9.79
CA MET A 29 6.81 -10.38 10.60
C MET A 29 7.33 -9.30 11.56
N PHE A 30 6.52 -8.27 11.77
CA PHE A 30 6.77 -7.37 12.88
C PHE A 30 6.54 -8.12 14.18
N GLU A 31 7.54 -8.09 15.04
CA GLU A 31 7.35 -8.42 16.44
C GLU A 31 7.03 -7.15 17.20
N ARG A 32 6.27 -7.27 18.29
CA ARG A 32 5.92 -6.13 19.15
C ARG A 32 7.15 -5.36 19.64
N ASN A 33 8.26 -6.07 19.89
CA ASN A 33 9.51 -5.48 20.37
C ASN A 33 10.29 -4.73 19.28
N ASP A 34 9.93 -4.88 18.01
CA ASP A 34 10.52 -4.14 16.89
C ASP A 34 10.01 -2.69 16.80
N ILE A 35 8.95 -2.36 17.56
CA ILE A 35 8.24 -1.09 17.44
C ILE A 35 8.76 -0.14 18.51
N PRO A 36 9.36 1.02 18.14
CA PRO A 36 9.77 2.00 19.11
C PRO A 36 8.61 2.45 19.99
N GLU A 37 8.85 2.60 21.30
CA GLU A 37 7.81 2.93 22.28
C GLU A 37 7.06 4.23 21.92
N TYR A 38 7.77 5.24 21.43
CA TYR A 38 7.16 6.50 20.98
C TYR A 38 6.18 6.28 19.82
N LEU A 39 6.49 5.37 18.90
CA LEU A 39 5.62 5.05 17.77
C LEU A 39 4.41 4.26 18.25
N SER A 40 4.61 3.27 19.12
CA SER A 40 3.51 2.52 19.73
C SER A 40 2.52 3.46 20.45
N ALA A 41 3.03 4.46 21.17
CA ALA A 41 2.19 5.46 21.84
C ALA A 41 1.44 6.35 20.82
N ALA A 42 2.12 6.84 19.78
CA ALA A 42 1.51 7.68 18.74
C ALA A 42 0.39 6.95 17.99
N LEU A 43 0.61 5.68 17.61
CA LEU A 43 -0.39 4.83 16.97
C LEU A 43 -1.56 4.56 17.89
N SER A 44 -1.30 4.17 19.14
CA SER A 44 -2.37 3.89 20.11
C SER A 44 -3.24 5.12 20.35
N HIS A 45 -2.64 6.31 20.46
CA HIS A 45 -3.36 7.57 20.61
C HIS A 45 -4.26 7.86 19.40
N ALA A 46 -3.72 7.74 18.18
CA ALA A 46 -4.48 7.95 16.95
C ALA A 46 -5.67 6.99 16.84
N LEU A 47 -5.45 5.70 17.11
CA LEU A 47 -6.48 4.66 17.02
C LEU A 47 -7.54 4.78 18.13
N LEU A 48 -7.15 5.17 19.35
CA LEU A 48 -8.09 5.50 20.42
C LEU A 48 -8.96 6.70 20.01
N GLY A 49 -8.37 7.73 19.42
CA GLY A 49 -9.13 8.89 18.95
C GLY A 49 -10.15 8.56 17.86
N LEU A 50 -9.82 7.62 16.95
CA LEU A 50 -10.79 7.08 15.98
C LEU A 50 -11.91 6.32 16.69
N THR A 51 -11.56 5.45 17.64
CA THR A 51 -12.51 4.64 18.44
C THR A 51 -13.51 5.52 19.19
N GLU A 52 -13.02 6.52 19.93
CA GLU A 52 -13.83 7.44 20.72
C GLU A 52 -14.85 8.21 19.88
N ARG A 53 -14.50 8.47 18.61
CA ARG A 53 -15.36 9.15 17.63
C ARG A 53 -16.19 8.21 16.77
N ARG A 54 -16.09 6.90 16.98
CA ARG A 54 -16.75 5.85 16.19
C ARG A 54 -16.43 5.98 14.70
N MET A 55 -15.16 6.26 14.40
CA MET A 55 -14.66 6.34 13.04
C MET A 55 -14.08 5.00 12.60
N ASP A 56 -14.25 4.69 11.32
CA ASP A 56 -13.63 3.53 10.69
C ASP A 56 -12.11 3.74 10.55
N MET A 57 -11.38 2.66 10.26
CA MET A 57 -9.99 2.80 9.84
C MET A 57 -9.88 3.64 8.55
N PRO A 58 -8.80 4.42 8.37
CA PRO A 58 -8.65 5.25 7.18
C PRO A 58 -8.59 4.42 5.88
N PHE A 59 -9.18 4.98 4.82
CA PHE A 59 -9.08 4.46 3.47
C PHE A 59 -7.75 4.87 2.84
N LEU A 60 -6.98 3.91 2.34
CA LEU A 60 -5.71 4.16 1.68
C LEU A 60 -5.85 3.99 0.17
N HIS A 61 -5.78 5.09 -0.57
CA HIS A 61 -5.75 5.05 -2.02
C HIS A 61 -4.34 5.38 -2.52
N ILE A 62 -3.76 4.54 -3.35
CA ILE A 62 -2.39 4.75 -3.83
C ILE A 62 -2.43 5.17 -5.30
N THR A 63 -1.76 6.29 -5.60
CA THR A 63 -1.72 6.94 -6.92
C THR A 63 -0.28 7.40 -7.24
N PRO A 64 0.13 7.53 -8.51
CA PRO A 64 1.40 8.19 -8.82
C PRO A 64 1.32 9.71 -8.61
N THR A 65 2.40 10.35 -8.12
CA THR A 65 2.60 11.82 -8.10
C THR A 65 3.22 12.31 -9.39
N GLU A 66 4.26 11.61 -9.83
CA GLU A 66 5.01 11.92 -11.04
C GLU A 66 5.02 10.71 -11.99
N THR A 67 5.20 10.97 -13.27
CA THR A 67 5.49 9.96 -14.28
C THR A 67 6.82 10.29 -14.92
N LEU A 68 7.61 9.27 -15.26
CA LEU A 68 8.84 9.44 -16.04
C LEU A 68 8.49 9.21 -17.51
N ASP A 69 8.92 10.11 -18.38
CA ASP A 69 8.86 9.88 -19.83
C ASP A 69 9.98 8.93 -20.28
N GLU A 70 9.98 8.60 -21.57
CA GLU A 70 10.99 7.73 -22.21
C GLU A 70 12.44 8.25 -22.09
N ASN A 71 12.63 9.53 -21.74
CA ASN A 71 13.93 10.18 -21.54
C ASN A 71 14.29 10.36 -20.06
N GLY A 72 13.47 9.85 -19.13
CA GLY A 72 13.66 9.99 -17.68
C GLY A 72 13.26 11.37 -17.13
N VAL A 73 12.53 12.18 -17.90
CA VAL A 73 12.02 13.49 -17.45
C VAL A 73 10.76 13.26 -16.61
N ARG A 74 10.74 13.86 -15.42
CA ARG A 74 9.59 13.80 -14.51
C ARG A 74 8.49 14.76 -14.96
N THR A 75 7.28 14.24 -15.11
CA THR A 75 6.06 15.02 -15.37
C THR A 75 5.08 14.80 -14.21
N SER A 76 4.69 15.89 -13.54
CA SER A 76 3.64 15.87 -12.51
C SER A 76 2.32 15.42 -13.11
N THR A 77 1.64 14.51 -12.41
CA THR A 77 0.31 14.02 -12.81
C THR A 77 -0.84 14.88 -12.27
N ASN A 78 -0.57 15.77 -11.32
CA ASN A 78 -1.55 16.58 -10.59
C ASN A 78 -2.67 15.77 -9.89
N PHE A 79 -2.50 14.45 -9.71
CA PHE A 79 -3.51 13.59 -9.08
C PHE A 79 -3.79 14.00 -7.63
N GLU A 80 -2.73 14.26 -6.86
CA GLU A 80 -2.85 14.73 -5.48
C GLU A 80 -3.70 15.99 -5.40
N GLN A 81 -3.37 17.02 -6.18
CA GLN A 81 -4.13 18.28 -6.22
C GLN A 81 -5.60 18.06 -6.63
N SER A 82 -5.85 17.14 -7.56
CA SER A 82 -7.21 16.78 -7.98
C SER A 82 -8.00 16.14 -6.83
N ILE A 83 -7.43 15.13 -6.15
CA ILE A 83 -8.10 14.44 -5.03
C ILE A 83 -8.28 15.39 -3.85
N MET A 84 -7.27 16.20 -3.53
CA MET A 84 -7.36 17.19 -2.44
C MET A 84 -8.44 18.25 -2.70
N SER A 85 -8.75 18.56 -3.97
CA SER A 85 -9.76 19.57 -4.32
C SER A 85 -11.17 19.01 -4.57
N ARG A 86 -11.28 17.78 -5.08
CA ARG A 86 -12.56 17.17 -5.50
C ARG A 86 -12.99 15.98 -4.65
N GLY A 87 -12.09 15.44 -3.84
CA GLY A 87 -12.30 14.21 -3.08
C GLY A 87 -11.97 12.97 -3.90
N PHE A 88 -12.18 11.80 -3.28
CA PHE A 88 -12.13 10.53 -3.99
C PHE A 88 -13.43 10.33 -4.76
N ASP A 89 -13.31 10.05 -6.06
CA ASP A 89 -14.47 9.76 -6.90
C ASP A 89 -15.17 8.46 -6.46
N ARG A 90 -16.43 8.32 -6.89
CA ARG A 90 -17.11 7.02 -6.83
C ARG A 90 -16.32 5.98 -7.62
N ASN A 91 -16.33 4.75 -7.14
CA ASN A 91 -15.53 3.64 -7.64
C ASN A 91 -14.01 3.78 -7.47
N THR A 92 -13.56 4.73 -6.65
CA THR A 92 -12.15 4.74 -6.25
C THR A 92 -11.86 3.45 -5.49
N SER A 93 -10.86 2.72 -5.97
CA SER A 93 -10.34 1.54 -5.29
C SER A 93 -9.34 1.97 -4.24
N GLY A 94 -9.43 1.39 -3.05
CA GLY A 94 -8.46 1.61 -2.00
C GLY A 94 -8.35 0.42 -1.09
N ILE A 95 -7.27 0.42 -0.34
CA ILE A 95 -6.88 -0.63 0.56
C ILE A 95 -7.46 -0.31 1.92
N VAL A 96 -7.97 -1.34 2.59
CA VAL A 96 -8.47 -1.25 3.96
C VAL A 96 -7.68 -2.21 4.83
N PHE A 97 -7.65 -1.91 6.12
CA PHE A 97 -7.05 -2.76 7.13
C PHE A 97 -8.00 -3.91 7.47
N VAL A 98 -7.51 -5.13 7.58
CA VAL A 98 -8.36 -6.34 7.69
C VAL A 98 -8.07 -7.12 8.96
N ASP A 99 -9.12 -7.64 9.59
CA ASP A 99 -8.97 -8.59 10.70
C ASP A 99 -8.63 -9.95 10.10
N ARG A 100 -7.37 -10.38 10.25
CA ARG A 100 -6.88 -11.65 9.69
C ARG A 100 -7.12 -12.85 10.60
N ASN A 101 -8.11 -12.79 11.49
CA ASN A 101 -8.57 -13.95 12.23
C ASN A 101 -9.07 -15.04 11.23
N PRO A 102 -8.52 -16.27 11.26
CA PRO A 102 -8.90 -17.34 10.33
C PRO A 102 -10.39 -17.69 10.35
N ASP A 103 -11.09 -17.39 11.44
CA ASP A 103 -12.54 -17.62 11.58
C ASP A 103 -13.39 -16.46 11.04
N ARG A 104 -12.80 -15.28 10.83
CA ARG A 104 -13.46 -14.06 10.34
C ARG A 104 -12.90 -13.70 8.97
N ASN A 105 -13.41 -14.37 7.95
CA ASN A 105 -12.99 -14.15 6.58
C ASN A 105 -13.11 -12.67 6.16
N TRP A 106 -11.97 -11.97 6.00
CA TRP A 106 -11.85 -10.71 5.27
C TRP A 106 -12.75 -9.56 5.74
N GLU A 107 -13.00 -9.48 7.05
CA GLU A 107 -13.69 -8.34 7.63
C GLU A 107 -12.73 -7.18 7.83
N GLU A 108 -13.21 -5.95 7.63
CA GLU A 108 -12.42 -4.77 7.96
C GLU A 108 -12.11 -4.76 9.46
N ALA A 109 -10.85 -4.54 9.80
CA ALA A 109 -10.43 -4.43 11.18
C ALA A 109 -10.87 -3.08 11.74
N PRO A 110 -11.60 -3.05 12.86
CA PRO A 110 -11.89 -1.80 13.54
C PRO A 110 -10.61 -1.27 14.24
N PRO A 111 -10.50 0.04 14.55
CA PRO A 111 -9.28 0.61 15.14
C PRO A 111 -8.78 -0.11 16.40
N GLU A 112 -9.70 -0.60 17.24
CA GLU A 112 -9.41 -1.32 18.48
C GLU A 112 -8.61 -2.61 18.26
N HIS A 113 -8.71 -3.20 17.06
CA HIS A 113 -7.97 -4.40 16.68
C HIS A 113 -6.44 -4.18 16.78
N PHE A 114 -6.00 -2.96 16.51
CA PHE A 114 -4.59 -2.59 16.37
C PHE A 114 -3.99 -1.92 17.61
N ILE A 115 -4.81 -1.34 18.51
CA ILE A 115 -4.33 -0.61 19.70
C ILE A 115 -3.43 -1.50 20.57
N SER A 116 -3.86 -2.74 20.81
CA SER A 116 -3.11 -3.68 21.66
C SER A 116 -2.04 -4.47 20.92
N ARG A 117 -2.04 -4.40 19.58
CA ARG A 117 -1.22 -5.17 18.64
C ARG A 117 -0.77 -4.30 17.46
N PRO A 118 0.02 -3.25 17.71
CA PRO A 118 0.47 -2.33 16.66
C PRO A 118 1.29 -3.04 15.57
N GLU A 119 1.91 -4.18 15.86
CA GLU A 119 2.62 -5.01 14.89
C GLU A 119 1.73 -5.50 13.74
N LEU A 120 0.45 -5.74 13.99
CA LEU A 120 -0.50 -6.13 12.95
C LEU A 120 -0.80 -4.98 12.00
N LEU A 121 -0.82 -3.74 12.51
CA LEU A 121 -1.04 -2.55 11.69
C LEU A 121 0.14 -2.31 10.76
N LEU A 122 1.37 -2.45 11.26
CA LEU A 122 2.58 -2.30 10.45
C LEU A 122 2.65 -3.35 9.33
N GLU A 123 2.29 -4.59 9.65
CA GLU A 123 2.24 -5.67 8.67
C GLU A 123 1.16 -5.43 7.60
N ASP A 124 -0.03 -4.96 7.99
CA ASP A 124 -1.08 -4.60 7.02
C ASP A 124 -0.70 -3.39 6.17
N LEU A 125 -0.05 -2.36 6.74
CA LEU A 125 0.45 -1.22 5.99
C LEU A 125 1.51 -1.64 4.96
N ARG A 126 2.46 -2.50 5.35
CA ARG A 126 3.46 -3.08 4.44
C ARG A 126 2.80 -3.84 3.29
N ARG A 127 1.81 -4.69 3.59
CA ARG A 127 1.07 -5.47 2.58
C ARG A 127 0.24 -4.58 1.66
N ALA A 128 -0.37 -3.53 2.18
CA ALA A 128 -1.12 -2.56 1.38
C ALA A 128 -0.20 -1.93 0.31
N ILE A 129 0.97 -1.47 0.72
CA ILE A 129 1.92 -0.83 -0.18
C ILE A 129 2.50 -1.82 -1.19
N GLN A 130 2.89 -3.03 -0.75
CA GLN A 130 3.36 -4.08 -1.65
C GLN A 130 2.28 -4.51 -2.67
N SER A 131 1.02 -4.58 -2.25
CA SER A 131 -0.09 -4.88 -3.15
C SER A 131 -0.21 -3.80 -4.24
N PHE A 132 -0.01 -2.53 -3.91
CA PHE A 132 0.03 -1.48 -4.93
C PHE A 132 1.20 -1.63 -5.91
N VAL A 133 2.40 -2.00 -5.45
CA VAL A 133 3.53 -2.25 -6.36
C VAL A 133 3.15 -3.31 -7.40
N HIS A 134 2.41 -4.34 -6.99
CA HIS A 134 1.91 -5.36 -7.91
C HIS A 134 0.70 -4.91 -8.75
N HIS A 135 -0.15 -4.01 -8.25
CA HIS A 135 -1.41 -3.63 -8.89
C HIS A 135 -1.39 -2.31 -9.64
N GLY A 136 -0.78 -1.26 -9.11
CA GLY A 136 -0.50 -0.01 -9.81
C GLY A 136 0.28 -0.25 -11.11
N VAL A 137 1.21 -1.21 -11.11
CA VAL A 137 1.90 -1.68 -12.34
C VAL A 137 0.95 -2.36 -13.34
N ARG A 138 -0.15 -2.96 -12.88
CA ARG A 138 -1.14 -3.64 -13.75
C ARG A 138 -2.24 -2.71 -14.24
N THR A 139 -2.70 -1.75 -13.45
CA THR A 139 -3.83 -0.84 -13.77
C THR A 139 -3.38 0.46 -14.45
N ASN A 140 -2.16 0.95 -14.21
CA ASN A 140 -1.65 2.18 -14.84
C ASN A 140 -0.95 1.96 -16.19
N LYS A 141 -1.05 0.77 -16.78
CA LYS A 141 -0.45 0.45 -18.10
C LYS A 141 -0.80 1.48 -19.19
N GLY A 142 -2.01 2.03 -19.16
CA GLY A 142 -2.44 3.06 -20.11
C GLY A 142 -1.88 4.46 -19.83
N ILE A 143 -1.64 4.81 -18.56
CA ILE A 143 -1.10 6.12 -18.14
C ILE A 143 0.43 6.14 -18.28
N LEU A 144 1.07 4.97 -18.18
CA LEU A 144 2.51 4.77 -18.35
C LEU A 144 2.93 4.51 -19.81
N GLY A 145 2.07 4.83 -20.80
CA GLY A 145 2.46 4.82 -22.22
C GLY A 145 2.75 3.43 -22.83
N PHE A 146 2.23 2.33 -22.27
CA PHE A 146 2.50 0.99 -22.82
C PHE A 146 1.69 0.71 -24.10
N ASN A 147 2.24 1.09 -25.26
CA ASN A 147 1.90 0.46 -26.55
C ASN A 147 2.99 -0.56 -26.88
N GLY A 148 2.63 -1.84 -26.79
CA GLY A 148 3.57 -2.91 -26.51
C GLY A 148 4.72 -3.15 -27.50
N LYS A 149 5.81 -3.70 -26.97
CA LYS A 149 6.59 -4.81 -27.57
C LYS A 149 7.22 -5.63 -26.43
N ARG A 150 7.20 -6.96 -26.58
CA ARG A 150 7.59 -7.95 -25.57
C ARG A 150 9.11 -8.02 -25.39
N GLY A 151 9.60 -7.89 -24.16
CA GLY A 151 10.99 -8.19 -23.80
C GLY A 151 11.26 -8.10 -22.31
N SER A 152 10.83 -9.10 -21.54
CA SER A 152 10.87 -9.18 -20.06
C SER A 152 10.05 -8.10 -19.34
N ARG A 153 8.81 -8.49 -18.97
CA ARG A 153 7.84 -7.62 -18.29
C ARG A 153 8.46 -6.83 -17.14
N GLU A 154 9.26 -7.45 -16.28
CA GLU A 154 9.78 -6.82 -15.06
C GLU A 154 10.95 -5.84 -15.26
N ALA A 155 11.85 -6.07 -16.23
CA ALA A 155 13.01 -5.19 -16.42
C ALA A 155 12.64 -3.87 -17.14
N ASP A 156 11.68 -3.92 -18.08
CA ASP A 156 11.16 -2.73 -18.75
C ASP A 156 10.35 -1.84 -17.77
N TYR A 157 9.70 -2.42 -16.74
CA TYR A 157 9.00 -1.67 -15.69
C TYR A 157 9.94 -0.86 -14.79
N LEU A 158 11.13 -1.40 -14.51
CA LEU A 158 12.16 -0.74 -13.70
C LEU A 158 12.93 0.33 -14.50
N ALA A 159 13.05 0.16 -15.82
CA ALA A 159 13.88 1.01 -16.67
C ALA A 159 13.17 2.23 -17.29
N HIS A 160 11.84 2.23 -17.45
CA HIS A 160 11.17 3.19 -18.36
C HIS A 160 9.94 3.94 -17.82
N GLY A 161 9.59 3.85 -16.54
CA GLY A 161 8.39 4.57 -16.08
C GLY A 161 7.91 4.20 -14.69
N GLN A 162 8.74 4.36 -13.67
CA GLN A 162 8.27 4.27 -12.30
C GLN A 162 7.57 5.58 -11.93
N GLY A 163 6.25 5.55 -11.89
CA GLY A 163 5.51 6.64 -11.27
C GLY A 163 5.86 6.69 -9.78
N VAL A 164 6.18 7.86 -9.25
CA VAL A 164 6.51 8.01 -7.83
C VAL A 164 5.23 7.75 -7.03
N PRO A 165 5.16 6.73 -6.18
CA PRO A 165 3.94 6.38 -5.44
C PRO A 165 3.61 7.38 -4.34
N LEU A 166 2.32 7.68 -4.19
CA LEU A 166 1.76 8.50 -3.11
C LEU A 166 0.52 7.80 -2.54
N VAL A 167 0.45 7.70 -1.22
CA VAL A 167 -0.74 7.22 -0.51
C VAL A 167 -1.60 8.41 -0.14
N MET A 168 -2.80 8.48 -0.68
CA MET A 168 -3.84 9.40 -0.25
C MET A 168 -4.65 8.74 0.88
N VAL A 169 -4.84 9.46 1.98
CA VAL A 169 -5.51 8.95 3.19
C VAL A 169 -6.84 9.66 3.39
N GLY A 170 -7.95 8.91 3.49
CA GLY A 170 -9.30 9.47 3.64
C GLY A 170 -10.10 8.86 4.78
N ASP A 171 -10.97 9.67 5.38
CA ASP A 171 -12.02 9.18 6.27
C ASP A 171 -13.19 8.62 5.45
N GLN A 172 -13.43 7.33 5.63
CA GLN A 172 -14.47 6.57 4.94
C GLN A 172 -15.67 6.22 5.81
N THR A 173 -15.74 6.74 7.05
CA THR A 173 -16.79 6.41 8.02
C THR A 173 -18.18 6.57 7.42
N GLY A 174 -18.99 5.50 7.49
CA GLY A 174 -20.37 5.50 7.00
C GLY A 174 -20.54 5.48 5.48
N ILE A 175 -19.44 5.39 4.70
CA ILE A 175 -19.51 5.29 3.23
C ILE A 175 -19.69 3.83 2.83
N SER A 176 -20.71 3.58 2.01
CA SER A 176 -20.95 2.25 1.45
C SER A 176 -19.80 1.81 0.54
N ARG A 177 -19.36 0.57 0.72
CA ARG A 177 -18.25 -0.03 -0.01
C ARG A 177 -18.60 -1.43 -0.49
N ARG A 178 -17.93 -1.85 -1.55
CA ARG A 178 -18.00 -3.23 -2.04
C ARG A 178 -16.59 -3.80 -2.18
N ARG A 179 -16.44 -5.08 -1.89
CA ARG A 179 -15.19 -5.80 -2.06
C ARG A 179 -14.80 -5.84 -3.54
N GLY A 180 -13.52 -5.67 -3.83
CA GLY A 180 -12.92 -5.96 -5.13
C GLY A 180 -13.05 -7.44 -5.51
N VAL A 181 -13.14 -7.75 -6.81
CA VAL A 181 -13.40 -9.12 -7.31
C VAL A 181 -12.21 -9.74 -8.06
N ASP A 182 -11.08 -9.06 -8.10
CA ASP A 182 -9.90 -9.42 -8.92
C ASP A 182 -8.81 -10.18 -8.14
N GLY A 183 -9.15 -10.69 -6.95
CA GLY A 183 -8.26 -11.53 -6.12
C GLY A 183 -7.34 -10.74 -5.20
N ILE A 184 -7.55 -9.43 -5.06
CA ILE A 184 -6.75 -8.52 -4.24
C ILE A 184 -7.58 -8.02 -3.06
N GLU A 185 -6.93 -7.81 -1.92
CA GLU A 185 -7.51 -7.24 -0.71
C GLU A 185 -7.77 -5.74 -0.86
N HIS A 186 -8.86 -5.36 -1.52
CA HIS A 186 -9.26 -3.95 -1.67
C HIS A 186 -10.78 -3.76 -1.66
N TYR A 187 -11.21 -2.53 -1.39
CA TYR A 187 -12.59 -2.10 -1.47
C TYR A 187 -12.75 -0.94 -2.46
N ILE A 188 -13.96 -0.84 -3.00
CA ILE A 188 -14.37 0.18 -3.95
C ILE A 188 -15.43 1.04 -3.26
N THR A 189 -15.22 2.36 -3.21
CA THR A 189 -16.19 3.31 -2.67
C THR A 189 -17.41 3.42 -3.61
N ASN A 190 -18.63 3.39 -3.09
CA ASN A 190 -19.83 3.51 -3.93
C ASN A 190 -20.26 4.98 -4.14
N GLU A 191 -19.95 5.85 -3.18
CA GLU A 191 -20.47 7.23 -3.12
C GLU A 191 -19.39 8.31 -3.27
N GLY A 192 -18.11 7.92 -3.20
CA GLY A 192 -16.97 8.84 -3.13
C GLY A 192 -16.75 9.39 -1.72
N ILE A 193 -15.57 9.99 -1.49
CA ILE A 193 -15.20 10.60 -0.20
C ILE A 193 -14.95 12.09 -0.48
N PRO A 194 -15.64 13.02 0.20
CA PRO A 194 -15.52 14.45 -0.10
C PRO A 194 -14.15 15.04 0.33
N PRO A 195 -13.75 16.18 -0.23
CA PRO A 195 -12.45 16.81 0.03
C PRO A 195 -12.14 17.08 1.51
N ASP A 196 -13.15 17.48 2.29
CA ASP A 196 -12.99 17.82 3.70
C ASP A 196 -12.80 16.59 4.61
N ARG A 197 -12.97 15.39 4.05
CA ARG A 197 -12.69 14.10 4.69
C ARG A 197 -11.35 13.50 4.24
N ILE A 198 -10.58 14.21 3.42
CA ILE A 198 -9.20 13.82 3.10
C ILE A 198 -8.29 14.21 4.27
N MET A 199 -7.60 13.23 4.83
CA MET A 199 -6.70 13.42 5.97
C MET A 199 -5.39 14.07 5.50
N GLY A 200 -4.86 13.59 4.37
CA GLY A 200 -3.64 14.06 3.74
C GLY A 200 -3.06 13.03 2.78
N SER A 201 -1.76 13.14 2.53
CA SER A 201 -1.00 12.26 1.66
C SER A 201 0.31 11.82 2.33
N LEU A 202 0.81 10.64 1.97
CA LEU A 202 2.08 10.07 2.43
C LEU A 202 2.93 9.75 1.21
N GLU A 203 4.15 10.28 1.16
CA GLU A 203 5.10 9.96 0.09
C GLU A 203 5.77 8.61 0.37
N ILE A 204 5.77 7.72 -0.62
CA ILE A 204 6.52 6.47 -0.52
C ILE A 204 7.86 6.69 -1.24
N ALA A 205 8.90 6.97 -0.47
CA ALA A 205 10.23 7.30 -0.99
C ALA A 205 10.90 6.14 -1.77
N ALA A 206 10.50 4.90 -1.50
CA ALA A 206 10.96 3.70 -2.22
C ALA A 206 9.79 2.76 -2.55
N LEU A 207 9.65 2.40 -3.82
CA LEU A 207 8.68 1.40 -4.31
C LEU A 207 8.92 -0.01 -3.75
N ASP A 208 10.09 -0.20 -3.15
CA ASP A 208 10.47 -1.42 -2.47
C ASP A 208 10.60 -1.12 -0.97
N MET A 209 9.50 -1.35 -0.24
CA MET A 209 9.53 -1.31 1.23
C MET A 209 10.17 -2.59 1.78
N GLU A 210 11.45 -2.75 1.46
CA GLU A 210 12.29 -3.87 1.89
C GLU A 210 12.76 -3.68 3.35
N SER A 211 12.78 -2.43 3.84
CA SER A 211 13.25 -2.09 5.20
C SER A 211 12.10 -1.94 6.21
N LYS A 212 12.34 -2.45 7.43
CA LYS A 212 11.45 -2.23 8.60
C LYS A 212 11.31 -0.74 8.90
N GLU A 213 12.40 0.00 8.72
CA GLU A 213 12.51 1.43 9.03
C GLU A 213 11.58 2.29 8.17
N ASP A 214 11.42 1.97 6.88
CA ASP A 214 10.53 2.73 6.00
C ASP A 214 9.07 2.55 6.40
N VAL A 215 8.65 1.33 6.75
CA VAL A 215 7.29 1.04 7.21
C VAL A 215 7.01 1.73 8.56
N VAL A 216 7.99 1.72 9.46
CA VAL A 216 7.93 2.45 10.73
C VAL A 216 7.76 3.96 10.50
N THR A 217 8.47 4.51 9.52
CA THR A 217 8.37 5.93 9.15
C THR A 217 6.98 6.26 8.61
N LEU A 218 6.48 5.46 7.66
CA LEU A 218 5.13 5.67 7.11
C LEU A 218 4.04 5.51 8.17
N ALA A 219 4.19 4.56 9.10
CA ALA A 219 3.23 4.38 10.18
C ALA A 219 3.20 5.60 11.13
N LYS A 220 4.36 6.20 11.38
CA LYS A 220 4.46 7.45 12.15
C LYS A 220 3.72 8.58 11.43
N GLU A 221 3.99 8.79 10.14
CA GLU A 221 3.33 9.84 9.36
C GLU A 221 1.82 9.61 9.24
N LEU A 222 1.39 8.35 9.09
CA LEU A 222 -0.03 7.98 9.13
C LEU A 222 -0.66 8.37 10.48
N ALA A 223 0.01 8.09 11.60
CA ALA A 223 -0.47 8.50 12.92
C ALA A 223 -0.60 10.02 13.04
N GLU A 224 0.37 10.77 12.50
CA GLU A 224 0.34 12.23 12.47
C GLU A 224 -0.82 12.77 11.63
N LEU A 225 -1.09 12.19 10.45
CA LEU A 225 -2.24 12.54 9.63
C LEU A 225 -3.57 12.29 10.34
N ILE A 226 -3.72 11.13 10.99
CA ILE A 226 -4.93 10.78 11.74
C ILE A 226 -5.13 11.76 12.89
N ASN A 227 -4.11 11.98 13.73
CA ASN A 227 -4.21 12.90 14.87
C ASN A 227 -4.52 14.33 14.41
N GLY A 228 -3.84 14.82 13.37
CA GLY A 228 -4.12 16.12 12.78
C GLY A 228 -5.55 16.24 12.26
N TYR A 229 -6.09 15.18 11.65
CA TYR A 229 -7.49 15.14 11.21
C TYR A 229 -8.48 15.16 12.39
N LEU A 230 -8.23 14.37 13.43
CA LEU A 230 -9.04 14.35 14.65
C LEU A 230 -9.07 15.73 15.32
N ASP A 231 -7.93 16.42 15.41
CA ASP A 231 -7.86 17.77 15.96
C ASP A 231 -8.65 18.80 15.14
N ARG A 232 -8.55 18.73 13.80
CA ARG A 232 -9.31 19.62 12.89
C ARG A 232 -10.82 19.43 13.03
N THR A 233 -11.27 18.19 13.19
CA THR A 233 -12.70 17.87 13.32
C THR A 233 -13.27 18.15 14.71
N SER A 234 -12.45 18.15 15.75
CA SER A 234 -12.85 18.50 17.13
C SER A 234 -13.28 19.96 17.32
N LYS A 235 -12.74 20.84 16.48
CA LYS A 235 -12.90 22.30 16.60
C LYS A 235 -14.10 22.83 15.81
N ARG A 236 -14.89 21.94 15.20
CA ARG A 236 -16.12 22.26 14.46
C ARG A 236 -17.33 21.86 15.31
#